data_AF-T1GNF0-F1
#
_entry.id   AF-T1GNF0-F1
#
_cell.length_a   1.000
_cell.length_b   1.000
_cell.length_c   1.000
_cell.angle_alpha   90.00
_cell.angle_beta   90.00
_cell.angle_gamma   90.00
#
_symmetry.space_group_name_H-M   'P 1'
#
loop_
_entity.id
_entity.type
_entity.pdbx_description
1 polymer ?
#
loop_
_entity_poly.entity_id
_entity_poly.type
_entity_poly.pdbx_seq_one_letter_code
_entity_poly.pdbx_strand_id
1 'polypeptide(L)'
;MDAYSFEDYTEMVIIYGEAGRNSRQAARIFEERFGRKPDHKTILRVVSQLKEKGTFKKNREHNINEVVEEKVLDLVTENPEIKNVGEDISTVILQRDGVPVHFSRVMDGES
;
A
#
# COMPACT_ATOMS: atom_id res chain seq x y z
N MET A 1 9.29 6.17 -8.91
CA MET A 1 10.12 5.41 -7.95
C MET A 1 10.08 3.99 -8.47
N ASP A 2 11.16 3.50 -9.07
CA ASP A 2 11.18 2.14 -9.58
C ASP A 2 10.91 1.17 -8.42
N ALA A 3 9.97 0.27 -8.64
CA ALA A 3 9.58 -0.72 -7.66
C ALA A 3 10.72 -1.74 -7.56
N TYR A 4 11.48 -1.67 -6.47
CA TYR A 4 12.42 -2.72 -6.10
C TYR A 4 11.67 -4.00 -5.75
N SER A 5 12.20 -5.14 -6.17
CA SER A 5 11.68 -6.47 -5.83
C SER A 5 11.96 -6.82 -4.36
N PHE A 6 11.36 -7.90 -3.86
CA PHE A 6 11.69 -8.40 -2.52
C PHE A 6 13.14 -8.89 -2.40
N GLU A 7 13.70 -9.43 -3.48
CA GLU A 7 15.10 -9.81 -3.54
C GLU A 7 15.99 -8.59 -3.40
N ASP A 8 15.67 -7.50 -4.10
CA ASP A 8 16.39 -6.24 -4.00
C ASP A 8 16.38 -5.68 -2.58
N TYR A 9 15.23 -5.73 -1.91
CA TYR A 9 15.11 -5.29 -0.52
C TYR A 9 15.92 -6.17 0.44
N THR A 10 15.98 -7.47 0.18
CA THR A 10 16.80 -8.40 0.96
C THR A 10 18.29 -8.07 0.79
N GLU A 11 18.73 -7.89 -0.45
CA GLU A 11 20.10 -7.48 -0.77
C GLU A 11 20.47 -6.13 -0.16
N MET A 12 19.54 -5.15 -0.15
CA MET A 12 19.76 -3.88 0.53
C MET A 12 20.03 -4.05 2.03
N VAL A 13 19.35 -4.98 2.72
CA VAL A 13 19.58 -5.23 4.15
C VAL A 13 20.92 -5.92 4.38
N ILE A 14 21.27 -6.90 3.54
CA ILE A 14 22.55 -7.62 3.63
C ILE A 14 23.71 -6.64 3.44
N ILE A 15 23.68 -5.88 2.34
CA ILE A 15 24.72 -4.89 2.01
C ILE A 15 24.79 -3.78 3.05
N TYR A 16 23.66 -3.37 3.64
CA TYR A 16 23.67 -2.42 4.75
C TYR A 16 24.43 -2.95 5.98
N GLY A 17 24.32 -4.25 6.26
CA GLY A 17 25.12 -4.93 7.28
C GLY A 17 26.60 -4.96 6.94
N GLU A 18 26.95 -5.37 5.72
CA GLU A 18 28.33 -5.40 5.21
C GLU A 18 29.01 -4.02 5.24
N ALA A 19 28.25 -2.97 4.93
CA ALA A 19 28.71 -1.58 4.96
C ALA A 19 28.82 -1.00 6.38
N GLY A 20 28.82 -1.83 7.44
CA GLY A 20 28.91 -1.37 8.81
C GLY A 20 27.76 -0.46 9.22
N ARG A 21 26.56 -0.70 8.67
CA ARG A 21 25.34 0.12 8.89
C ARG A 21 25.44 1.54 8.32
N ASN A 22 26.27 1.76 7.30
CA ASN A 22 26.33 3.01 6.55
C ASN A 22 25.50 2.93 5.26
N SER A 23 24.36 3.63 5.21
CA SER A 23 23.43 3.56 4.07
C SER A 23 23.97 4.19 2.78
N ARG A 24 24.88 5.17 2.87
CA ARG A 24 25.50 5.78 1.68
C ARG A 24 26.52 4.85 1.05
N GLN A 25 27.31 4.18 1.89
CA GLN A 25 28.25 3.17 1.43
C GLN A 25 27.50 1.95 0.88
N ALA A 26 26.43 1.52 1.55
CA ALA A 26 25.57 0.45 1.06
C ALA A 26 24.98 0.76 -0.33
N ALA A 27 24.52 1.99 -0.57
CA ALA A 27 24.02 2.40 -1.88
C ALA A 27 25.09 2.32 -2.98
N ARG A 28 26.36 2.64 -2.66
CA ARG A 28 27.48 2.50 -3.60
C ARG A 28 27.78 1.04 -3.91
N ILE A 29 27.87 0.19 -2.87
CA ILE A 29 28.11 -1.25 -3.04
C ILE A 29 26.97 -1.89 -3.85
N PHE A 30 25.72 -1.48 -3.61
CA PHE A 30 24.57 -1.98 -4.37
C PHE A 30 24.64 -1.58 -5.85
N GLU A 31 25.03 -0.32 -6.14
CA GLU A 31 25.25 0.15 -7.50
C GLU A 31 26.37 -0.61 -8.21
N GLU A 32 27.48 -0.86 -7.52
CA GLU A 32 28.61 -1.65 -8.02
C GLU A 32 28.22 -3.10 -8.34
N ARG A 33 27.35 -3.72 -7.53
CA ARG A 33 26.92 -5.12 -7.73
C ARG A 33 25.82 -5.28 -8.77
N PHE A 34 24.86 -4.35 -8.82
CA PHE A 34 23.61 -4.53 -9.56
C PHE A 34 23.36 -3.47 -10.65
N GLY A 35 24.31 -2.56 -10.87
CA GLY A 35 24.25 -1.54 -11.93
C GLY A 35 23.17 -0.47 -11.72
N ARG A 36 22.57 -0.42 -10.54
CA ARG A 36 21.48 0.52 -10.19
C ARG A 36 21.66 1.02 -8.76
N LYS A 37 21.43 2.31 -8.54
CA LYS A 37 21.69 2.95 -7.25
C LYS A 37 20.40 3.21 -6.47
N PRO A 38 20.13 2.50 -5.38
CA PRO A 38 19.06 2.88 -4.48
C PRO A 38 19.39 4.19 -3.75
N ASP A 39 18.35 4.98 -3.46
CA ASP A 39 18.49 6.08 -2.52
C ASP A 39 18.84 5.50 -1.13
N HIS A 40 19.86 6.05 -0.49
CA HIS A 40 20.23 5.72 0.89
C HIS A 40 19.05 5.81 1.88
N LYS A 41 18.07 6.69 1.62
CA LYS A 41 16.83 6.77 2.41
C LYS A 41 15.95 5.53 2.23
N THR A 42 15.92 4.93 1.04
CA THR A 42 15.20 3.68 0.78
C THR A 42 15.80 2.55 1.59
N ILE A 43 17.13 2.42 1.62
CA ILE A 43 17.82 1.41 2.44
C ILE A 43 17.45 1.57 3.93
N LEU A 44 17.54 2.79 4.46
CA LEU A 44 17.18 3.05 5.87
C LEU A 44 15.72 2.72 6.17
N ARG A 45 14.82 3.09 5.26
CA ARG A 45 13.40 2.78 5.37
C ARG A 45 13.16 1.27 5.41
N VAL A 46 13.77 0.50 4.51
CA VAL A 46 13.64 -0.96 4.46
C VAL A 46 14.11 -1.59 5.77
N VAL A 47 15.25 -1.14 6.29
CA VAL A 47 15.79 -1.61 7.58
C VAL A 47 14.86 -1.24 8.75
N SER A 48 14.32 -0.02 8.79
CA SER A 48 13.39 0.41 9.84
C SER A 48 12.11 -0.41 9.80
N GLN A 49 11.52 -0.59 8.61
CA GLN A 49 10.31 -1.40 8.42
C GLN A 49 10.51 -2.85 8.87
N LEU A 50 11.68 -3.43 8.56
CA LEU A 50 11.99 -4.79 8.99
C LEU A 50 12.12 -4.88 10.52
N LYS A 51 12.75 -3.90 11.17
CA LYS A 51 12.90 -3.87 12.63
C LYS A 51 11.59 -3.65 13.37
N GLU A 52 10.75 -2.75 12.87
CA GLU A 52 9.50 -2.35 13.54
C GLU A 52 8.35 -3.32 13.26
N LYS A 53 8.26 -3.81 12.01
CA LYS A 53 7.07 -4.53 11.52
C LYS A 53 7.37 -5.96 11.08
N GLY A 54 8.64 -6.36 11.00
CA GLY A 54 9.04 -7.69 10.52
C GLY A 54 8.70 -7.96 9.05
N THR A 55 8.40 -6.92 8.25
CA THR A 55 7.95 -7.08 6.86
C THR A 55 8.47 -5.99 5.93
N PHE A 56 8.80 -6.39 4.70
CA PHE A 56 9.14 -5.49 3.60
C PHE A 56 7.90 -4.86 2.94
N LYS A 57 6.69 -5.39 3.20
CA LYS A 57 5.46 -4.85 2.62
C LYS A 57 5.17 -3.48 3.22
N LYS A 58 4.87 -2.50 2.37
CA LYS A 58 4.19 -1.29 2.84
C LYS A 58 2.85 -1.73 3.41
N ASN A 59 2.56 -1.36 4.65
CA ASN A 59 1.20 -1.51 5.16
C ASN A 59 0.33 -0.65 4.25
N ARG A 60 -0.55 -1.28 3.47
CA ARG A 60 -1.61 -0.53 2.81
C ARG A 60 -2.56 -0.22 3.94
N GLU A 61 -2.42 0.96 4.52
CA GLU A 61 -3.49 1.52 5.34
C GLU A 61 -4.73 1.48 4.46
N HIS A 62 -5.65 0.58 4.81
CA HIS A 62 -6.98 0.65 4.26
C HIS A 62 -7.57 1.85 4.98
N ASN A 63 -7.64 2.98 4.28
CA ASN A 63 -8.40 4.13 4.73
C ASN A 63 -9.88 3.73 4.70
N ILE A 64 -10.29 2.92 5.67
CA ILE A 64 -11.69 2.69 5.98
C ILE A 64 -12.12 4.01 6.60
N ASN A 65 -12.84 4.80 5.82
CA ASN A 65 -13.44 6.02 6.32
C ASN A 65 -14.52 5.58 7.32
N GLU A 66 -14.42 6.04 8.58
CA GLU A 66 -15.36 5.73 9.66
C GLU A 66 -16.82 5.99 9.25
N VAL A 67 -17.04 7.01 8.42
CA VAL A 67 -18.36 7.35 7.84
C VAL A 67 -18.89 6.27 6.90
N VAL A 68 -18.01 5.55 6.21
CA VAL A 68 -18.39 4.42 5.34
C VAL A 68 -18.73 3.21 6.19
N GLU A 69 -18.00 2.96 7.28
CA GLU A 69 -18.27 1.85 8.19
C GLU A 69 -19.61 2.00 8.90
N GLU A 70 -19.92 3.20 9.42
CA GLU A 70 -21.22 3.49 10.04
C GLU A 70 -22.38 3.24 9.05
N LYS A 71 -22.22 3.67 7.79
CA LYS A 71 -23.23 3.46 6.75
C LYS A 71 -23.37 2.00 6.32
N VAL A 72 -22.28 1.24 6.31
CA VAL A 72 -22.33 -0.23 6.11
C VAL A 72 -23.16 -0.87 7.21
N LEU A 73 -22.92 -0.47 8.46
CA LEU A 73 -23.60 -1.03 9.63
C LEU A 73 -25.09 -0.68 9.63
N ASP A 74 -25.47 0.55 9.29
CA ASP A 74 -26.87 0.96 9.17
C ASP A 74 -27.60 0.10 8.12
N LEU A 75 -27.02 -0.05 6.92
CA LEU A 75 -27.65 -0.81 5.84
C LEU A 75 -27.79 -2.30 6.15
N VAL A 76 -26.80 -2.91 6.80
CA VAL A 76 -26.88 -4.32 7.23
C VAL A 76 -27.88 -4.49 8.38
N THR A 77 -28.00 -3.50 9.27
CA THR A 77 -28.97 -3.53 10.37
C THR A 77 -30.41 -3.40 9.84
N GLU A 78 -30.62 -2.54 8.86
CA GLU A 78 -31.93 -2.32 8.22
C GLU A 78 -32.32 -3.48 7.28
N ASN A 79 -31.34 -4.13 6.64
CA ASN A 79 -31.57 -5.27 5.77
C ASN A 79 -30.48 -6.35 5.93
N PRO A 80 -30.66 -7.32 6.84
CA PRO A 80 -29.64 -8.33 7.13
C PRO A 80 -29.42 -9.34 6.00
N GLU A 81 -30.31 -9.41 5.01
CA GLU A 81 -30.19 -10.32 3.85
C GLU A 81 -29.44 -9.69 2.67
N ILE A 82 -28.92 -8.47 2.83
CA ILE A 82 -28.17 -7.75 1.80
C ILE A 82 -26.88 -8.50 1.44
N LYS A 83 -26.72 -8.84 0.15
CA LYS A 83 -25.59 -9.64 -0.34
C LYS A 83 -24.47 -8.80 -0.95
N ASN A 84 -24.79 -7.60 -1.43
CA ASN A 84 -23.89 -6.73 -2.21
C ASN A 84 -23.88 -5.29 -1.67
N VAL A 85 -23.46 -5.14 -0.41
CA VAL A 85 -23.45 -3.85 0.31
C VAL A 85 -22.71 -2.73 -0.45
N GLY A 86 -21.68 -3.05 -1.24
CA GLY A 86 -20.91 -2.06 -2.01
C GLY A 86 -21.68 -1.35 -3.12
N GLU A 87 -22.66 -2.00 -3.77
CA GLU A 87 -23.47 -1.41 -4.84
C GLU A 87 -24.56 -0.49 -4.26
N ASP A 88 -25.18 -0.92 -3.16
CA ASP A 88 -26.22 -0.17 -2.46
C ASP A 88 -25.65 1.08 -1.74
N ILE A 89 -24.47 0.97 -1.13
CA ILE A 89 -23.77 2.13 -0.53
C ILE A 89 -23.43 3.19 -1.57
N SER A 90 -22.99 2.78 -2.76
CA SER A 90 -22.66 3.73 -3.82
C SER A 90 -23.87 4.60 -4.19
N THR A 91 -25.07 4.00 -4.19
CA THR A 91 -26.33 4.69 -4.49
C THR A 91 -26.74 5.63 -3.36
N VAL A 92 -26.61 5.21 -2.10
CA VAL A 92 -26.98 6.01 -0.92
C VAL A 92 -26.07 7.22 -0.71
N ILE A 93 -24.75 7.05 -0.91
CA ILE A 93 -23.79 8.16 -0.82
C ILE A 93 -24.05 9.22 -1.90
N LEU A 94 -24.46 8.80 -3.11
CA LEU A 94 -24.78 9.73 -4.20
C LEU A 94 -26.07 10.54 -3.97
N GLN A 95 -27.04 10.02 -3.20
CA GLN A 95 -28.32 10.70 -2.96
C GLN A 95 -28.28 11.73 -1.82
N ARG A 96 -27.37 11.59 -0.84
CA ARG A 96 -27.42 12.41 0.39
C ARG A 96 -26.68 13.76 0.28
N ASP A 97 -25.67 13.86 -0.58
CA ASP A 97 -24.82 15.07 -0.67
C ASP A 97 -24.92 15.83 -2.00
N GLY A 98 -25.78 15.40 -2.94
CA GLY A 98 -26.07 16.12 -4.19
C GLY A 98 -24.90 16.33 -5.16
N VAL A 99 -23.70 15.81 -4.84
CA VAL A 99 -22.49 15.89 -5.67
C VAL A 99 -22.11 14.49 -6.14
N PRO A 100 -22.08 14.23 -7.46
CA PRO A 100 -21.71 12.92 -7.99
C PRO A 100 -20.24 12.63 -7.71
N VAL A 101 -19.97 11.57 -6.94
CA VAL A 101 -18.62 11.02 -6.77
C VAL A 101 -18.34 10.14 -7.98
N HIS A 102 -17.50 10.60 -8.91
CA HIS A 102 -17.07 9.79 -10.04
C HIS A 102 -16.23 8.61 -9.54
N PHE A 103 -16.85 7.44 -9.35
CA PHE A 103 -16.13 6.18 -9.34
C PHE A 103 -15.77 5.84 -10.78
N SER A 104 -14.49 6.00 -11.14
CA SER A 104 -13.96 5.43 -12.37
C SER A 104 -14.11 3.91 -12.28
N ARG A 105 -15.18 3.39 -12.89
CA ARG A 105 -15.37 1.97 -13.17
C ARG A 105 -14.21 1.55 -14.07
N VAL A 106 -13.25 0.81 -13.52
CA VAL A 106 -12.31 0.03 -14.33
C VAL A 106 -13.15 -1.05 -15.00
N MET A 107 -13.58 -0.75 -16.23
CA MET A 107 -14.10 -1.74 -17.16
C MET A 107 -12.89 -2.51 -17.69
N ASP A 108 -12.57 -3.65 -17.08
CA ASP A 108 -11.65 -4.62 -17.69
C ASP A 108 -12.46 -5.84 -18.15
N GLY A 109 -12.62 -5.92 -19.47
CA GLY A 109 -12.52 -7.16 -20.24
C GLY A 109 -13.69 -8.15 -20.22
N GLU A 110 -14.66 -7.94 -21.11
CA GLU A 110 -15.31 -9.09 -21.76
C GLU A 110 -14.32 -9.74 -22.73
N SER A 111 -14.25 -11.07 -22.72
CA SER A 111 -13.78 -11.92 -23.84
C SER A 111 -14.96 -12.70 -24.38
#